data_AF-A0A444K923-F1
#
_entry.id   AF-A0A444K923-F1
#
_cell.length_a   1.000
_cell.length_b   1.000
_cell.length_c   1.000
_cell.angle_alpha   90.00
_cell.angle_beta   90.00
_cell.angle_gamma   90.00
#
_symmetry.space_group_name_H-M   'P 1'
#
loop_
_entity.id
_entity.type
_entity.pdbx_description
1 polymer ?
#
loop_
_entity_poly.entity_id
_entity_poly.type
_entity_poly.pdbx_seq_one_letter_code
_entity_poly.pdbx_strand_id
1 'polypeptide(L)'
;QTTPMLGMLARHYDCDVYPARCVRLPGNRFRLEIEDKLDFPRTEEGSVDVDATTQLLTDVVERWVREDPGQWMWFHKRWEISGRRRKRRQAKAAADQ
;
A
#
# COMPACT_ATOMS: atom_id res chain seq x y z
N GLN A 1 6.09 -0.35 6.78
CA GLN A 1 4.84 0.43 6.88
C GLN A 1 4.47 0.88 5.49
N THR A 2 3.19 0.80 5.15
CA THR A 2 2.63 1.38 3.92
C THR A 2 2.43 2.88 4.14
N THR A 3 2.63 3.69 3.11
CA THR A 3 2.44 5.14 3.18
C THR A 3 0.94 5.49 3.19
N PRO A 4 0.45 6.28 4.17
CA PRO A 4 -0.98 6.60 4.31
C PRO A 4 -1.47 7.72 3.36
N MET A 5 -0.62 8.17 2.44
CA MET A 5 -0.86 9.36 1.59
C MET A 5 -2.18 9.29 0.83
N LEU A 6 -2.57 8.12 0.30
CA LEU A 6 -3.82 8.00 -0.45
C LEU A 6 -5.04 8.27 0.44
N GLY A 7 -5.09 7.67 1.64
CA GLY A 7 -6.17 7.90 2.60
C GLY A 7 -6.22 9.35 3.06
N MET A 8 -5.07 9.99 3.25
CA MET A 8 -5.01 11.43 3.60
C MET A 8 -5.54 12.33 2.46
N LEU A 9 -5.18 12.03 1.21
CA LEU A 9 -5.67 12.78 0.04
C LEU A 9 -7.18 12.59 -0.15
N ALA A 10 -7.67 11.35 -0.04
CA ALA A 10 -9.10 11.05 -0.10
C ALA A 10 -9.89 11.79 0.98
N ARG A 11 -9.37 11.83 2.22
CA ARG A 11 -9.97 12.61 3.32
C ARG A 11 -10.02 14.10 3.01
N HIS A 12 -8.92 14.65 2.47
CA HIS A 12 -8.78 16.09 2.28
C HIS A 12 -9.61 16.62 1.11
N TYR A 13 -9.68 15.86 0.02
CA TYR A 13 -10.34 16.29 -1.22
C TYR A 13 -11.74 15.70 -1.41
N ASP A 14 -12.17 14.78 -0.53
CA ASP A 14 -13.43 14.03 -0.62
C ASP A 14 -13.70 13.52 -2.05
N CYS A 15 -12.69 12.85 -2.60
CA CYS A 15 -12.71 12.39 -3.98
C CYS A 15 -12.91 10.87 -4.09
N ASP A 16 -13.53 10.46 -5.19
CA ASP A 16 -13.66 9.07 -5.56
C ASP A 16 -12.28 8.47 -5.89
N VAL A 17 -12.08 7.22 -5.47
CA VAL A 17 -10.87 6.46 -5.76
C VAL A 17 -11.26 5.14 -6.39
N TYR A 18 -10.70 4.91 -7.58
CA TYR A 18 -10.89 3.69 -8.37
C TYR A 18 -9.58 2.90 -8.38
N PRO A 19 -9.55 1.66 -7.89
CA PRO A 19 -8.38 0.82 -7.99
C PRO A 19 -8.08 0.53 -9.45
N ALA A 20 -6.81 0.68 -9.85
CA ALA A 20 -6.36 0.35 -11.18
C ALA A 20 -5.10 -0.51 -11.15
N ARG A 21 -5.04 -1.50 -12.03
CA ARG A 21 -3.85 -2.34 -12.24
C ARG A 21 -3.54 -2.51 -13.71
N CYS A 22 -2.29 -2.85 -14.00
CA CYS A 22 -1.82 -3.20 -15.34
C CYS A 22 -1.38 -4.66 -15.35
N VAL A 23 -2.02 -5.47 -16.20
CA VAL A 23 -1.75 -6.91 -16.35
C VAL A 23 -0.92 -7.14 -17.60
N ARG A 24 0.19 -7.88 -17.47
CA ARG A 24 1.03 -8.27 -18.60
C ARG A 24 0.39 -9.43 -19.35
N LEU A 25 0.32 -9.30 -20.67
CA LEU A 25 -0.20 -10.31 -21.58
C LEU A 25 0.92 -10.80 -22.53
N PRO A 26 0.76 -11.99 -23.15
CA PRO A 26 1.68 -12.46 -24.17
C PRO A 26 1.83 -11.47 -25.34
N GLY A 27 2.98 -11.52 -26.01
CA GLY A 27 3.26 -10.67 -27.18
C GLY A 27 3.48 -9.20 -26.86
N ASN A 28 4.06 -8.89 -25.68
CA ASN A 28 4.34 -7.52 -25.23
C ASN A 28 3.09 -6.62 -25.20
N ARG A 29 1.97 -7.20 -24.75
CA ARG A 29 0.69 -6.51 -24.60
C ARG A 29 0.39 -6.29 -23.13
N PHE A 30 -0.41 -5.27 -22.85
CA PHE A 30 -0.82 -4.89 -21.51
C PHE A 30 -2.31 -4.60 -21.50
N ARG A 31 -2.99 -4.99 -20.41
CA ARG A 31 -4.37 -4.62 -20.15
C ARG A 31 -4.43 -3.76 -18.90
N LEU A 32 -5.05 -2.59 -19.00
CA LEU A 32 -5.45 -1.84 -17.81
C LEU A 32 -6.83 -2.33 -17.36
N GLU A 33 -6.92 -2.61 -16.07
CA GLU A 33 -8.16 -2.94 -15.39
C GLU A 33 -8.41 -1.84 -14.36
N ILE A 34 -9.58 -1.24 -14.42
CA ILE A 34 -10.07 -0.25 -13.46
C ILE A 34 -11.29 -0.89 -12.81
N GLU A 35 -11.25 -1.02 -11.50
CA GLU A 35 -12.36 -1.54 -10.72
C GLU A 35 -13.31 -0.43 -10.29
N ASP A 36 -14.45 -0.84 -9.73
CA ASP A 36 -15.42 0.07 -9.15
C ASP A 36 -14.81 0.94 -8.04
N LYS A 37 -15.49 2.06 -7.77
CA LYS A 37 -15.13 3.00 -6.71
C LYS A 37 -15.01 2.26 -5.38
N LEU A 38 -13.96 2.57 -4.62
CA LEU A 38 -13.86 2.15 -3.22
C LEU A 38 -14.78 2.99 -2.33
N ASP A 39 -15.53 2.30 -1.47
CA ASP A 39 -16.21 2.93 -0.35
C ASP A 39 -15.27 2.97 0.86
N PHE A 40 -14.86 4.18 1.25
CA PHE A 40 -13.90 4.34 2.32
C PHE A 40 -14.55 4.27 3.71
N PRO A 41 -13.96 3.48 4.64
CA PRO A 41 -14.34 3.52 6.04
C PRO A 41 -14.29 4.94 6.59
N ARG A 42 -15.26 5.32 7.43
CA ARG A 42 -15.33 6.63 8.07
C ARG A 42 -15.15 6.50 9.59
N THR A 43 -14.57 7.51 10.22
CA THR A 43 -14.46 7.64 11.68
C THR A 43 -15.82 7.99 12.28
N GLU A 44 -15.93 7.98 13.61
CA GLU A 44 -17.14 8.42 14.32
C GLU A 44 -17.50 9.89 14.00
N GLU A 45 -16.51 10.74 13.71
CA GLU A 45 -16.75 12.12 13.26
C GLU A 45 -17.07 12.23 11.75
N GLY A 46 -17.19 11.11 11.02
CA GLY A 46 -17.58 11.06 9.61
C GLY A 46 -16.44 11.31 8.60
N SER A 47 -15.21 11.56 9.07
CA SER A 47 -14.05 11.72 8.20
C SER A 47 -13.53 10.36 7.69
N VAL A 48 -12.90 10.29 6.51
CA VAL A 48 -12.29 9.02 6.02
C VAL A 48 -11.30 8.48 7.04
N ASP A 49 -11.44 7.26 7.55
CA ASP A 49 -10.44 6.63 8.43
C ASP A 49 -9.20 6.26 7.60
N VAL A 50 -8.09 6.96 7.85
CA VAL A 50 -6.85 6.83 7.06
C VAL A 50 -6.20 5.46 7.24
N ASP A 51 -6.23 4.91 8.45
CA ASP A 51 -5.57 3.63 8.75
C ASP A 51 -6.39 2.47 8.18
N ALA A 52 -7.71 2.48 8.40
CA ALA A 52 -8.62 1.51 7.81
C ALA A 52 -8.62 1.58 6.27
N THR A 53 -8.54 2.78 5.70
CA THR A 53 -8.40 2.97 4.25
C THR A 53 -7.07 2.42 3.72
N THR A 54 -5.97 2.64 4.46
CA THR A 54 -4.66 2.08 4.08
C THR A 54 -4.68 0.55 4.09
N GLN A 55 -5.40 -0.05 5.04
CA GLN A 55 -5.62 -1.50 5.08
C GLN A 55 -6.45 -1.96 3.88
N LEU A 56 -7.60 -1.34 3.61
CA LEU A 56 -8.46 -1.65 2.47
C LEU A 56 -7.69 -1.66 1.14
N LEU A 57 -6.85 -0.64 0.91
CA LEU A 57 -6.01 -0.57 -0.29
C LEU A 57 -4.97 -1.69 -0.34
N THR A 58 -4.44 -2.08 0.81
CA THR A 58 -3.52 -3.21 0.91
C THR A 58 -4.23 -4.53 0.61
N ASP A 59 -5.48 -4.69 1.04
CA ASP A 59 -6.30 -5.87 0.77
C ASP A 59 -6.61 -6.02 -0.73
N VAL A 60 -6.88 -4.91 -1.42
CA VAL A 60 -7.03 -4.90 -2.90
C VAL A 60 -5.76 -5.40 -3.59
N VAL A 61 -4.60 -4.88 -3.17
CA VAL A 61 -3.30 -5.33 -3.71
C VAL A 61 -3.05 -6.79 -3.37
N GLU A 62 -3.35 -7.22 -2.15
CA GLU A 62 -3.21 -8.61 -1.73
C GLU A 62 -4.05 -9.54 -2.60
N ARG A 63 -5.33 -9.20 -2.85
CA ARG A 63 -6.21 -9.95 -3.74
C ARG A 63 -5.59 -10.11 -5.13
N TRP A 64 -5.11 -9.02 -5.74
CA TRP A 64 -4.46 -9.07 -7.05
C TRP A 64 -3.19 -9.94 -7.06
N VAL A 65 -2.38 -9.86 -6.01
CA VAL A 65 -1.17 -10.68 -5.87
C VAL A 65 -1.52 -12.15 -5.71
N ARG A 66 -2.61 -12.50 -5.01
CA ARG A 66 -3.08 -13.88 -4.85
C ARG A 66 -3.67 -14.46 -6.13
N GLU A 67 -4.32 -13.64 -6.95
CA GLU A 67 -4.88 -14.04 -8.25
C GLU A 67 -3.79 -14.44 -9.26
N ASP A 68 -2.74 -13.63 -9.41
CA ASP A 68 -1.59 -13.94 -10.26
C ASP A 68 -0.30 -13.41 -9.63
N PRO A 69 0.38 -14.21 -8.78
CA PRO A 69 1.62 -13.82 -8.13
C PRO A 69 2.75 -13.47 -9.11
N GLY A 70 2.68 -13.99 -10.35
CA GLY A 70 3.66 -13.74 -11.41
C GLY A 70 3.59 -12.31 -11.96
N GLN A 71 2.47 -11.60 -11.77
CA GLN A 71 2.32 -10.20 -12.21
C GLN A 71 3.06 -9.22 -11.29
N TRP A 72 3.24 -9.56 -10.02
CA TRP A 72 3.79 -8.66 -9.01
C TRP A 72 5.31 -8.48 -9.14
N MET A 73 5.79 -7.26 -8.88
CA MET A 73 7.22 -6.94 -8.88
C MET A 73 7.85 -7.24 -7.51
N TRP A 74 8.41 -8.44 -7.36
CA TRP A 74 9.00 -8.95 -6.12
C TRP A 74 10.36 -8.33 -5.72
N PHE A 75 10.85 -7.32 -6.45
CA PHE A 75 12.18 -6.72 -6.21
C PHE A 75 12.27 -5.95 -4.87
N HIS A 76 11.15 -5.51 -4.33
CA HIS A 76 11.14 -4.71 -3.10
C HIS A 76 11.11 -5.60 -1.85
N LYS A 77 12.02 -5.35 -0.92
CA LYS A 77 12.01 -5.95 0.42
C LYS A 77 10.96 -5.31 1.34
N ARG A 78 9.69 -5.39 0.96
CA ARG A 78 8.56 -4.69 1.59
C ARG A 78 8.42 -4.94 3.10
N TRP A 79 8.83 -6.12 3.55
CA TRP A 79 8.72 -6.56 4.95
C TRP A 79 9.97 -6.31 5.80
N GLU A 80 11.06 -5.79 5.21
CA GLU A 80 12.20 -5.29 6.00
C GLU A 80 11.84 -3.95 6.66
N ILE A 81 11.01 -4.02 7.71
CA ILE A 81 10.65 -2.87 8.52
C ILE A 81 11.91 -2.45 9.30
N SER A 82 12.49 -1.31 8.93
CA SER A 82 13.79 -0.84 9.41
C SER A 82 13.80 -0.36 10.88
N GLY A 83 13.28 -1.16 11.82
CA GLY A 83 13.46 -0.93 13.26
C GLY A 83 14.78 -1.50 13.78
N ARG A 84 15.24 -2.62 13.21
CA ARG A 84 16.41 -3.37 13.70
C ARG A 84 17.75 -2.68 13.41
N ARG A 85 17.88 -2.05 12.22
CA ARG A 85 19.15 -1.45 11.78
C ARG A 85 19.49 -0.15 12.54
N ARG A 86 18.46 0.63 12.93
CA ARG A 86 18.63 1.87 13.72
C ARG A 86 19.00 1.58 15.17
N LYS A 87 18.33 0.61 15.83
CA LYS A 87 18.68 0.15 17.19
C LYS A 87 20.10 -0.42 17.28
N ARG A 88 20.51 -1.24 16.30
CA ARG A 88 21.86 -1.86 16.28
C ARG A 88 22.98 -0.84 16.07
N ARG A 89 22.74 0.23 15.31
CA ARG A 89 23.70 1.35 15.13
C ARG A 89 23.83 2.20 16.40
N GLN A 90 22.73 2.45 17.10
CA GLN A 90 22.73 3.16 18.38
C GLN A 90 23.42 2.36 19.49
N ALA A 91 23.16 1.07 19.59
CA ALA A 91 23.80 0.20 20.58
C ALA A 91 25.32 0.11 20.39
N LYS A 92 25.80 0.05 19.14
CA LYS A 92 27.25 0.07 18.85
C LYS A 92 27.90 1.40 19.25
N ALA A 93 27.27 2.53 18.93
CA ALA A 93 27.78 3.86 19.29
C ALA A 93 27.81 4.14 20.80
N ALA A 94 26.95 3.47 21.59
CA ALA A 94 26.94 3.57 23.05
C ALA A 94 27.95 2.62 23.73
N ALA A 95 28.42 1.58 23.05
CA ALA A 95 29.45 0.66 23.55
C ALA A 95 30.88 1.11 23.19
N ASP A 96 31.00 1.97 22.17
CA ASP A 96 32.26 2.60 21.76
C ASP A 96 32.54 3.93 22.52
N GLN A 97 31.70 4.28 23.51
CA GLN A 97 31.85 5.40 24.47
C GLN A 97 32.12 4.83 25.87
#